data_AF-A0A453QV19-F1
#
_entry.id   AF-A0A453QV19-F1
#
_cell.length_a   1.000
_cell.length_b   1.000
_cell.length_c   1.000
_cell.angle_alpha   90.00
_cell.angle_beta   90.00
_cell.angle_gamma   90.00
#
_symmetry.space_group_name_H-M   'P 1'
#
loop_
_entity.id
_entity.type
_entity.pdbx_description
1 polymer ?
#
loop_
_entity_poly.entity_id
_entity_poly.type
_entity_poly.pdbx_seq_one_letter_code
_entity_poly.pdbx_strand_id
1 'polypeptide(L)'
;MKKMRERLGRIQADAGLARSHGGTSSNLHDQDDDISRRETWSDFGEYIVVSTLLRHTEKELSVISIHGFGGLGKTTLARLAFNAEPVIGAFDCRVWIHVSMKYDLIKIGKSILSKLEANCSGDLDHLKTQLKGLLKDKTFLIVLDDIWEEDPHELVKLMDFLNVGAKGSMVLVTTRYEKIAINMDPVLCHRLESLSDGECWDLFKEMAFVSEAKEARLQHIGRDIVKKCKGVPLAVRSLAFVLKLKEGVDEWEDIRDSHLWELEEKQDISFDSVLPSLKLSFQHMSATLKLCFVYCSVFPKGSYIDKDLLIQQWIALGFIRLNESFHPERRGEEYVKQLLGMSFLQISTTQTPVNWLTNMPSCLENLVNLELDNFIGCDRLPFLGCLEKLRSLTLRQMPDLKTVHQDISGGSNCLPMLQTLKIGSMPNLERWTTAHATAAHATHVRIFPDLQLLKVFDCPKLKFVPFLPVCSKCIISVTSEVIVPEHHDDPPWDMPTSELFCFYLHGRCTGLQYFKFLRLLSVYGCTNLSSWQESILLLTSLQKLELHESDMPRWLCKLSSLRELHIIKSKPPLNLSQFVYDRHQIALRIEDCQGTLKQVPSVVILDMIRHITSVEIIGV
;
A
#
# COMPACT_ATOMS: atom_id res chain seq x y z
N MET A 1 -13.00 21.91 15.91
CA MET A 1 -12.84 21.85 17.39
C MET A 1 -14.07 22.33 18.16
N LYS A 2 -14.51 23.61 18.09
CA LYS A 2 -15.65 24.13 18.90
C LYS A 2 -17.01 23.46 18.60
N LYS A 3 -17.41 23.40 17.32
CA LYS A 3 -18.61 22.66 16.86
C LYS A 3 -18.59 21.16 17.21
N MET A 4 -17.40 20.59 17.38
CA MET A 4 -17.20 19.17 17.68
C MET A 4 -17.34 18.89 19.18
N ARG A 5 -16.85 19.79 20.05
CA ARG A 5 -17.12 19.78 21.49
C ARG A 5 -18.62 19.98 21.79
N GLU A 6 -19.31 20.81 21.01
CA GLU A 6 -20.77 20.99 21.14
C GLU A 6 -21.58 19.75 20.75
N ARG A 7 -21.16 19.00 19.71
CA ARG A 7 -21.80 17.71 19.36
C ARG A 7 -21.52 16.62 20.41
N LEU A 8 -20.30 16.54 20.94
CA LEU A 8 -19.95 15.63 22.03
C LEU A 8 -20.71 15.93 23.33
N GLY A 9 -20.93 17.21 23.64
CA GLY A 9 -21.72 17.61 24.81
C GLY A 9 -23.20 17.19 24.74
N ARG A 10 -23.79 17.17 23.54
CA ARG A 10 -25.18 16.68 23.34
C ARG A 10 -25.29 15.16 23.52
N ILE A 11 -24.31 14.41 22.98
CA ILE A 11 -24.29 12.94 23.11
C ILE A 11 -24.02 12.51 24.56
N GLN A 12 -23.19 13.26 25.31
CA GLN A 12 -22.99 13.03 26.74
C GLN A 12 -24.24 13.29 27.59
N ALA A 13 -25.07 14.28 27.19
CA ALA A 13 -26.34 14.57 27.86
C ALA A 13 -27.40 13.48 27.60
N ASP A 14 -27.49 12.98 26.37
CA ASP A 14 -28.43 11.91 26.00
C ASP A 14 -28.05 10.53 26.60
N ALA A 15 -26.77 10.32 26.95
CA ALA A 15 -26.26 9.06 27.49
C ALA A 15 -26.27 8.94 29.03
N GLY A 16 -26.74 9.96 29.77
CA GLY A 16 -26.90 9.90 31.23
C GLY A 16 -25.62 9.65 32.05
N LEU A 17 -24.44 10.04 31.54
CA LEU A 17 -23.16 9.75 32.18
C LEU A 17 -22.76 10.85 33.18
N ALA A 18 -23.13 10.68 34.46
CA ALA A 18 -22.53 11.44 35.57
C ALA A 18 -21.21 10.79 36.03
N ARG A 19 -20.22 11.62 36.38
CA ARG A 19 -18.88 11.17 36.80
C ARG A 19 -18.93 10.41 38.14
N SER A 20 -18.39 9.19 38.18
CA SER A 20 -17.91 8.54 39.40
C SER A 20 -16.42 8.17 39.26
N HIS A 21 -15.71 8.22 40.39
CA HIS A 21 -14.30 7.85 40.53
C HIS A 21 -14.17 6.48 41.19
N GLY A 22 -13.22 5.66 40.73
CA GLY A 22 -12.56 4.62 41.53
C GLY A 22 -12.50 3.20 40.93
N GLY A 23 -11.27 2.67 40.81
CA GLY A 23 -10.88 1.23 40.77
C GLY A 23 -11.19 0.43 39.50
N THR A 24 -10.42 -0.58 39.05
CA THR A 24 -9.14 -1.19 39.45
C THR A 24 -8.61 -1.95 38.23
N SER A 25 -7.30 -2.04 38.07
CA SER A 25 -6.62 -2.70 36.92
C SER A 25 -6.53 -4.21 37.14
N SER A 26 -6.97 -5.00 36.15
CA SER A 26 -6.62 -6.41 36.01
C SER A 26 -5.74 -6.61 34.77
N ASN A 27 -4.64 -7.33 34.95
CA ASN A 27 -3.65 -7.65 33.93
C ASN A 27 -4.17 -8.76 33.02
N LEU A 28 -4.14 -8.55 31.71
CA LEU A 28 -4.37 -9.58 30.71
C LEU A 28 -3.07 -9.82 29.94
N HIS A 29 -2.55 -11.04 30.05
CA HIS A 29 -1.40 -11.52 29.31
C HIS A 29 -1.71 -11.67 27.82
N ASP A 30 -0.74 -11.28 27.01
CA ASP A 30 -0.68 -11.45 25.56
C ASP A 30 -0.78 -12.93 25.16
N GLN A 31 -1.75 -13.24 24.30
CA GLN A 31 -1.66 -14.32 23.31
C GLN A 31 -2.27 -13.81 22.01
N ASP A 32 -1.40 -13.40 21.09
CA ASP A 32 -1.66 -13.47 19.67
C ASP A 32 -1.70 -14.95 19.29
N ASP A 33 -2.86 -15.43 18.87
CA ASP A 33 -3.07 -16.58 17.97
C ASP A 33 -4.57 -16.90 17.99
N ASP A 34 -5.30 -16.58 16.91
CA ASP A 34 -6.30 -17.53 16.37
C ASP A 34 -6.80 -17.10 14.98
N ILE A 35 -6.15 -17.62 13.93
CA ILE A 35 -6.67 -17.61 12.55
C ILE A 35 -6.94 -19.05 12.07
N SER A 36 -6.87 -20.04 12.95
CA SER A 36 -6.93 -21.45 12.55
C SER A 36 -7.95 -22.24 13.36
N ARG A 37 -9.24 -22.08 13.01
CA ARG A 37 -10.31 -23.10 13.15
C ARG A 37 -11.64 -22.53 12.63
N ARG A 38 -11.78 -22.49 11.30
CA ARG A 38 -13.08 -22.33 10.62
C ARG A 38 -13.50 -23.71 10.13
N GLU A 39 -14.46 -24.36 10.76
CA GLU A 39 -15.06 -25.56 10.18
C GLU A 39 -16.58 -25.58 10.32
N THR A 40 -17.23 -25.94 9.22
CA THR A 40 -18.57 -26.55 9.01
C THR A 40 -19.78 -25.73 8.55
N TRP A 41 -19.99 -24.45 8.91
CA TRP A 41 -21.23 -23.74 8.51
C TRP A 41 -21.06 -22.71 7.38
N SER A 42 -19.84 -22.18 7.21
CA SER A 42 -19.45 -21.30 6.10
C SER A 42 -19.65 -21.97 4.75
N ASP A 43 -19.40 -23.29 4.69
CA ASP A 43 -19.12 -24.00 3.45
C ASP A 43 -20.34 -24.16 2.55
N PHE A 44 -21.56 -24.34 3.09
CA PHE A 44 -22.75 -24.58 2.27
C PHE A 44 -23.29 -23.30 1.62
N GLY A 45 -23.39 -22.21 2.40
CA GLY A 45 -23.79 -20.90 1.86
C GLY A 45 -22.74 -20.37 0.88
N GLU A 46 -21.46 -20.50 1.23
CA GLU A 46 -20.35 -20.14 0.35
C GLU A 46 -20.37 -20.97 -0.93
N TYR A 47 -20.56 -22.29 -0.83
CA TYR A 47 -20.67 -23.18 -1.99
C TYR A 47 -21.82 -22.81 -2.91
N ILE A 48 -23.01 -22.45 -2.40
CA ILE A 48 -24.13 -22.02 -3.25
C ILE A 48 -23.77 -20.75 -4.03
N VAL A 49 -23.22 -19.74 -3.35
CA VAL A 49 -22.87 -18.48 -4.01
C VAL A 49 -21.71 -18.69 -5.00
N VAL A 50 -20.66 -19.41 -4.61
CA VAL A 50 -19.51 -19.74 -5.47
C VAL A 50 -19.93 -20.57 -6.67
N SER A 51 -20.70 -21.64 -6.48
CA SER A 51 -21.17 -22.47 -7.60
C SER A 51 -22.07 -21.70 -8.54
N THR A 52 -22.89 -20.77 -8.04
CA THR A 52 -23.72 -19.91 -8.89
C THR A 52 -22.87 -18.88 -9.64
N LEU A 53 -21.84 -18.31 -9.00
CA LEU A 53 -20.87 -17.42 -9.64
C LEU A 53 -20.09 -18.09 -10.77
N LEU A 54 -19.84 -19.40 -10.68
CA LEU A 54 -19.08 -20.16 -11.67
C LEU A 54 -19.94 -20.84 -12.73
N ARG A 55 -21.27 -20.73 -12.65
CA ARG A 55 -22.16 -21.30 -13.68
C ARG A 55 -21.96 -20.57 -15.00
N HIS A 56 -21.83 -21.33 -16.08
CA HIS A 56 -21.87 -20.77 -17.42
C HIS A 56 -23.27 -20.19 -17.71
N THR A 57 -23.31 -18.89 -17.97
CA THR A 57 -24.54 -18.19 -18.35
C THR A 57 -24.43 -17.65 -19.77
N GLU A 58 -25.48 -17.81 -20.58
CA GLU A 58 -25.52 -17.21 -21.92
C GLU A 58 -25.84 -15.70 -21.91
N LYS A 59 -26.21 -15.16 -20.74
CA LYS A 59 -26.50 -13.73 -20.53
C LYS A 59 -25.22 -12.88 -20.53
N GLU A 60 -25.34 -11.65 -21.01
CA GLU A 60 -24.28 -10.63 -20.93
C GLU A 60 -23.98 -10.24 -19.49
N LEU A 61 -25.02 -10.02 -18.68
CA LEU A 61 -24.94 -9.69 -17.27
C LEU A 61 -25.92 -10.56 -16.47
N SER A 62 -25.43 -11.16 -15.39
CA SER A 62 -26.27 -11.82 -14.37
C SER A 62 -26.10 -11.15 -13.02
N VAL A 63 -27.15 -11.13 -12.20
CA VAL A 63 -27.12 -10.51 -10.87
C VAL A 63 -27.49 -11.56 -9.84
N ILE A 64 -26.67 -11.70 -8.80
CA ILE A 64 -26.95 -12.54 -7.65
C ILE A 64 -27.17 -11.62 -6.46
N SER A 65 -28.27 -11.77 -5.74
CA SER A 65 -28.56 -10.93 -4.58
C SER A 65 -28.59 -11.76 -3.30
N ILE A 66 -27.88 -11.35 -2.26
CA ILE A 66 -27.95 -11.93 -0.91
C ILE A 66 -28.73 -10.96 -0.02
N HIS A 67 -29.86 -11.41 0.54
CA HIS A 67 -30.71 -10.59 1.40
C HIS A 67 -30.99 -11.22 2.77
N GLY A 68 -31.42 -10.39 3.73
CA GLY A 68 -31.70 -10.78 5.11
C GLY A 68 -31.44 -9.64 6.10
N PHE A 69 -31.89 -9.77 7.34
CA PHE A 69 -31.81 -8.69 8.35
C PHE A 69 -30.37 -8.30 8.72
N GLY A 70 -30.23 -7.17 9.43
CA GLY A 70 -28.93 -6.65 9.89
C GLY A 70 -28.17 -7.65 10.74
N GLY A 71 -26.84 -7.73 10.58
CA GLY A 71 -25.98 -8.56 11.43
C GLY A 71 -25.90 -10.06 11.08
N LEU A 72 -26.62 -10.55 10.07
CA LEU A 72 -26.60 -11.96 9.65
C LEU A 72 -25.32 -12.42 8.95
N GLY A 73 -24.45 -11.50 8.51
CA GLY A 73 -23.19 -11.86 7.83
C GLY A 73 -23.25 -11.94 6.30
N LYS A 74 -24.24 -11.30 5.66
CA LYS A 74 -24.34 -11.22 4.18
C LYS A 74 -23.05 -10.72 3.52
N THR A 75 -22.49 -9.62 4.03
CA THR A 75 -21.21 -9.06 3.59
C THR A 75 -20.05 -10.05 3.78
N THR A 76 -20.08 -10.82 4.88
CA THR A 76 -19.09 -11.88 5.14
C THR A 76 -19.19 -12.99 4.11
N LEU A 77 -20.40 -13.48 3.84
CA LEU A 77 -20.66 -14.51 2.85
C LEU A 77 -20.25 -14.06 1.43
N ALA A 78 -20.64 -12.85 1.03
CA ALA A 78 -20.21 -12.28 -0.23
C ALA A 78 -18.68 -12.14 -0.33
N ARG A 79 -18.00 -11.83 0.77
CA ARG A 79 -16.54 -11.68 0.82
C ARG A 79 -15.82 -13.01 0.75
N LEU A 80 -16.37 -14.05 1.37
CA LEU A 80 -15.87 -15.42 1.23
C LEU A 80 -15.97 -15.87 -0.23
N ALA A 81 -17.15 -15.74 -0.84
CA ALA A 81 -17.34 -16.09 -2.24
C ALA A 81 -16.46 -15.27 -3.20
N PHE A 82 -16.32 -13.96 -2.98
CA PHE A 82 -15.47 -13.09 -3.79
C PHE A 82 -13.98 -13.46 -3.73
N ASN A 83 -13.52 -14.01 -2.60
CA ASN A 83 -12.13 -14.40 -2.38
C ASN A 83 -11.90 -15.91 -2.52
N ALA A 84 -12.90 -16.70 -2.89
CA ALA A 84 -12.76 -18.13 -3.11
C ALA A 84 -11.81 -18.38 -4.29
N GLU A 85 -10.87 -19.31 -4.12
CA GLU A 85 -9.81 -19.60 -5.10
C GLU A 85 -10.37 -19.89 -6.52
N PRO A 86 -11.45 -20.68 -6.68
CA PRO A 86 -12.08 -20.87 -7.98
C PRO A 86 -12.65 -19.59 -8.63
N VAL A 87 -13.08 -18.62 -7.81
CA VAL A 87 -13.67 -17.34 -8.28
C VAL A 87 -12.58 -16.34 -8.69
N ILE A 88 -11.41 -16.40 -8.04
CA ILE A 88 -10.30 -15.47 -8.32
C ILE A 88 -9.84 -15.55 -9.77
N GLY A 89 -9.74 -16.77 -10.33
CA GLY A 89 -9.31 -17.01 -11.71
C GLY A 89 -10.42 -17.04 -12.76
N ALA A 90 -11.68 -16.97 -12.34
CA ALA A 90 -12.83 -17.11 -13.25
C ALA A 90 -13.24 -15.80 -13.95
N PHE A 91 -12.78 -14.65 -13.45
CA PHE A 91 -13.16 -13.33 -13.97
C PHE A 91 -11.92 -12.48 -14.28
N ASP A 92 -11.90 -11.82 -15.43
CA ASP A 92 -10.80 -10.93 -15.84
C ASP A 92 -10.67 -9.72 -14.91
N CYS A 93 -11.79 -9.26 -14.33
CA CYS A 93 -11.84 -8.10 -13.45
C CYS A 93 -12.73 -8.39 -12.24
N ARG A 94 -12.28 -8.03 -11.04
CA ARG A 94 -13.07 -8.17 -9.80
C ARG A 94 -13.04 -6.88 -9.00
N VAL A 95 -14.21 -6.35 -8.66
CA VAL A 95 -14.37 -5.05 -7.99
C VAL A 95 -15.34 -5.20 -6.83
N TRP A 96 -15.05 -4.56 -5.71
CA TRP A 96 -15.96 -4.53 -4.55
C TRP A 96 -16.31 -3.09 -4.17
N ILE A 97 -17.56 -2.69 -4.17
CA ILE A 97 -17.99 -1.33 -3.81
C ILE A 97 -18.97 -1.39 -2.66
N HIS A 98 -18.72 -0.59 -1.62
CA HIS A 98 -19.73 -0.30 -0.61
C HIS A 98 -20.67 0.79 -1.12
N VAL A 99 -21.98 0.54 -1.08
CA VAL A 99 -22.99 1.49 -1.52
C VAL A 99 -23.45 2.32 -0.32
N SER A 100 -23.40 3.64 -0.47
CA SER A 100 -23.87 4.58 0.55
C SER A 100 -25.39 4.47 0.72
N MET A 101 -25.89 4.74 1.94
CA MET A 101 -27.34 4.80 2.19
C MET A 101 -28.05 5.83 1.32
N LYS A 102 -27.39 6.96 1.04
CA LYS A 102 -27.84 7.87 -0.03
C LYS A 102 -27.38 7.28 -1.35
N TYR A 103 -28.33 6.74 -2.10
CA TYR A 103 -28.10 6.20 -3.43
C TYR A 103 -27.67 7.33 -4.39
N ASP A 104 -26.62 7.05 -5.15
CA ASP A 104 -26.05 7.97 -6.15
C ASP A 104 -25.29 7.14 -7.19
N LEU A 105 -25.91 6.94 -8.34
CA LEU A 105 -25.36 6.14 -9.43
C LEU A 105 -24.03 6.70 -9.98
N ILE A 106 -23.88 8.03 -10.01
CA ILE A 106 -22.64 8.67 -10.47
C ILE A 106 -21.51 8.35 -9.48
N LYS A 107 -21.78 8.41 -8.17
CA LYS A 107 -20.80 8.04 -7.14
C LYS A 107 -20.43 6.56 -7.20
N ILE A 108 -21.41 5.68 -7.43
CA ILE A 108 -21.15 4.24 -7.63
C ILE A 108 -20.24 4.05 -8.85
N GLY A 109 -20.60 4.63 -9.99
CA GLY A 109 -19.80 4.54 -11.23
C GLY A 109 -18.36 5.03 -11.06
N LYS A 110 -18.17 6.20 -10.43
CA LYS A 110 -16.84 6.73 -10.09
C LYS A 110 -16.06 5.79 -9.16
N SER A 111 -16.74 5.17 -8.19
CA SER A 111 -16.10 4.24 -7.26
C SER A 111 -15.64 2.97 -8.00
N ILE A 112 -16.44 2.44 -8.93
CA ILE A 112 -16.06 1.31 -9.79
C ILE A 112 -14.86 1.67 -10.65
N LEU A 113 -14.92 2.80 -11.37
CA LEU A 113 -13.84 3.26 -12.25
C LEU A 113 -12.53 3.50 -11.47
N SER A 114 -12.63 4.09 -10.27
CA SER A 114 -11.46 4.27 -9.41
C SER A 114 -10.80 2.94 -9.02
N LYS A 115 -11.58 1.87 -8.83
CA LYS A 115 -11.05 0.53 -8.55
C LYS A 115 -10.51 -0.19 -9.79
N LEU A 116 -10.95 0.23 -10.97
CA LEU A 116 -10.39 -0.18 -12.26
C LEU A 116 -9.24 0.75 -12.70
N GLU A 117 -8.70 1.56 -11.80
CA GLU A 117 -7.55 2.45 -12.02
C GLU A 117 -7.80 3.52 -13.10
N ALA A 118 -9.07 3.89 -13.31
CA ALA A 118 -9.48 4.95 -14.22
C ALA A 118 -9.96 6.19 -13.44
N ASN A 119 -9.29 7.33 -13.65
CA ASN A 119 -9.73 8.62 -13.13
C ASN A 119 -10.78 9.24 -14.05
N CYS A 120 -11.95 9.58 -13.50
CA CYS A 120 -13.05 10.08 -14.31
C CYS A 120 -13.83 11.20 -13.61
N SER A 121 -14.05 12.29 -14.35
CA SER A 121 -14.98 13.36 -14.04
C SER A 121 -15.94 13.50 -15.22
N GLY A 122 -17.24 13.52 -14.95
CA GLY A 122 -18.25 13.61 -16.01
C GLY A 122 -19.63 13.25 -15.50
N ASP A 123 -20.59 13.35 -16.40
CA ASP A 123 -21.96 12.85 -16.21
C ASP A 123 -22.01 11.31 -16.36
N LEU A 124 -23.20 10.74 -16.22
CA LEU A 124 -23.42 9.30 -16.24
C LEU A 124 -23.03 8.64 -17.58
N ASP A 125 -23.26 9.32 -18.70
CA ASP A 125 -22.99 8.78 -20.04
C ASP A 125 -21.49 8.67 -20.32
N HIS A 126 -20.72 9.67 -19.86
CA HIS A 126 -19.26 9.62 -19.91
C HIS A 126 -18.73 8.44 -19.09
N LEU A 127 -19.22 8.27 -17.86
CA LEU A 127 -18.82 7.16 -16.99
C LEU A 127 -19.16 5.81 -17.62
N LYS A 128 -20.35 5.67 -18.21
CA LYS A 128 -20.79 4.43 -18.87
C LYS A 128 -19.92 4.10 -20.09
N THR A 129 -19.57 5.11 -20.87
CA THR A 129 -18.70 4.94 -22.05
C THR A 129 -17.30 4.49 -21.65
N GLN A 130 -16.74 5.05 -20.58
CA GLN A 130 -15.43 4.64 -20.06
C GLN A 130 -15.46 3.23 -19.46
N LEU A 131 -16.50 2.92 -18.68
CA LEU A 131 -16.67 1.58 -18.12
C LEU A 131 -16.77 0.54 -19.23
N LYS A 132 -17.52 0.85 -20.30
CA LYS A 132 -17.59 0.02 -21.50
C LYS A 132 -16.23 -0.11 -22.18
N GLY A 133 -15.45 0.96 -22.34
CA GLY A 133 -14.11 0.87 -22.91
C GLY A 133 -13.16 -0.07 -22.16
N LEU A 134 -13.27 -0.13 -20.82
CA LEU A 134 -12.39 -0.92 -19.96
C LEU A 134 -12.81 -2.40 -19.86
N LEU A 135 -14.11 -2.65 -19.82
CA LEU A 135 -14.71 -3.97 -19.57
C LEU A 135 -15.22 -4.65 -20.84
N LYS A 136 -15.24 -3.97 -21.98
CA LYS A 136 -15.61 -4.58 -23.27
C LYS A 136 -14.75 -5.82 -23.51
N ASP A 137 -15.42 -6.90 -23.89
CA ASP A 137 -14.83 -8.23 -24.16
C ASP A 137 -14.16 -8.89 -22.95
N LYS A 138 -14.35 -8.37 -21.73
CA LYS A 138 -13.87 -8.97 -20.47
C LYS A 138 -15.04 -9.42 -19.61
N THR A 139 -14.85 -10.54 -18.93
CA THR A 139 -15.73 -11.00 -17.85
C THR A 139 -15.37 -10.26 -16.56
N PHE A 140 -16.38 -9.83 -15.81
CA PHE A 140 -16.14 -9.18 -14.53
C PHE A 140 -17.06 -9.69 -13.42
N LEU A 141 -16.60 -9.52 -12.18
CA LEU A 141 -17.42 -9.63 -10.97
C LEU A 141 -17.40 -8.31 -10.21
N ILE A 142 -18.56 -7.64 -10.12
CA ILE A 142 -18.71 -6.41 -9.31
C ILE A 142 -19.59 -6.73 -8.10
N VAL A 143 -19.05 -6.55 -6.89
CA VAL A 143 -19.82 -6.63 -5.65
C VAL A 143 -20.36 -5.26 -5.29
N LEU A 144 -21.66 -5.15 -5.09
CA LEU A 144 -22.34 -3.96 -4.57
C LEU A 144 -22.88 -4.27 -3.17
N ASP A 145 -22.12 -3.86 -2.16
CA ASP A 145 -22.34 -4.22 -0.77
C ASP A 145 -23.21 -3.17 -0.06
N ASP A 146 -24.29 -3.62 0.58
CA ASP A 146 -25.26 -2.85 1.37
C ASP A 146 -26.11 -1.87 0.52
N ILE A 147 -26.84 -2.36 -0.50
CA ILE A 147 -27.78 -1.54 -1.29
C ILE A 147 -29.06 -1.23 -0.50
N TRP A 148 -29.48 0.04 -0.53
CA TRP A 148 -30.69 0.58 0.12
C TRP A 148 -31.73 1.14 -0.85
N GLU A 149 -31.44 1.23 -2.15
CA GLU A 149 -32.36 1.84 -3.13
C GLU A 149 -33.53 0.89 -3.44
N GLU A 150 -34.75 1.37 -3.21
CA GLU A 150 -35.98 0.59 -3.41
C GLU A 150 -36.69 0.91 -4.72
N ASP A 151 -36.41 2.06 -5.35
CA ASP A 151 -37.05 2.44 -6.61
C ASP A 151 -36.62 1.48 -7.74
N PRO A 152 -37.55 0.66 -8.28
CA PRO A 152 -37.23 -0.26 -9.36
C PRO A 152 -36.63 0.44 -10.59
N HIS A 153 -37.02 1.68 -10.87
CA HIS A 153 -36.48 2.43 -12.00
C HIS A 153 -35.00 2.77 -11.82
N GLU A 154 -34.57 3.12 -10.61
CA GLU A 154 -33.16 3.39 -10.31
C GLU A 154 -32.32 2.10 -10.32
N LEU A 155 -32.89 0.98 -9.87
CA LEU A 155 -32.24 -0.33 -9.94
C LEU A 155 -32.05 -0.80 -11.39
N VAL A 156 -33.05 -0.60 -12.26
CA VAL A 156 -32.92 -0.88 -13.71
C VAL A 156 -31.84 0.00 -14.34
N LYS A 157 -31.80 1.30 -14.02
CA LYS A 157 -30.74 2.20 -14.52
C LYS A 157 -29.34 1.75 -14.09
N LEU A 158 -29.19 1.25 -12.85
CA LEU A 158 -27.92 0.69 -12.36
C LEU A 158 -27.52 -0.55 -13.18
N MET A 159 -28.45 -1.45 -13.45
CA MET A 159 -28.16 -2.65 -14.25
C MET A 159 -27.82 -2.30 -15.70
N ASP A 160 -28.55 -1.37 -16.30
CA ASP A 160 -28.23 -0.85 -17.64
C ASP A 160 -26.85 -0.19 -17.68
N PHE A 161 -26.46 0.51 -16.61
CA PHE A 161 -25.14 1.13 -16.49
C PHE A 161 -24.01 0.10 -16.42
N LEU A 162 -24.23 -1.03 -15.75
CA LEU A 162 -23.25 -2.11 -15.59
C LEU A 162 -23.23 -3.10 -16.75
N ASN A 163 -24.26 -3.11 -17.61
CA ASN A 163 -24.32 -4.01 -18.76
C ASN A 163 -23.38 -3.60 -19.90
N VAL A 164 -22.07 -3.81 -19.70
CA VAL A 164 -21.01 -3.33 -20.61
C VAL A 164 -19.88 -4.34 -20.88
N GLY A 165 -19.92 -5.51 -20.23
CA GLY A 165 -18.88 -6.55 -20.30
C GLY A 165 -19.18 -7.67 -21.29
N ALA A 166 -18.35 -8.73 -21.26
CA ALA A 166 -18.57 -9.96 -22.00
C ALA A 166 -19.62 -10.86 -21.32
N LYS A 167 -20.13 -11.84 -22.08
CA LYS A 167 -21.03 -12.88 -21.56
C LYS A 167 -20.41 -13.61 -20.38
N GLY A 168 -21.22 -13.85 -19.36
CA GLY A 168 -20.77 -14.41 -18.09
C GLY A 168 -20.32 -13.36 -17.06
N SER A 169 -20.44 -12.06 -17.33
CA SER A 169 -20.20 -11.03 -16.32
C SER A 169 -21.27 -11.08 -15.22
N MET A 170 -20.85 -10.83 -13.98
CA MET A 170 -21.71 -10.97 -12.80
C MET A 170 -21.67 -9.76 -11.87
N VAL A 171 -22.80 -9.48 -11.26
CA VAL A 171 -22.94 -8.53 -10.15
C VAL A 171 -23.42 -9.29 -8.92
N LEU A 172 -22.71 -9.15 -7.81
CA LEU A 172 -23.12 -9.71 -6.52
C LEU A 172 -23.61 -8.57 -5.62
N VAL A 173 -24.87 -8.61 -5.21
CA VAL A 173 -25.51 -7.59 -4.39
C VAL A 173 -25.70 -8.11 -2.97
N THR A 174 -25.45 -7.30 -1.95
CA THR A 174 -25.95 -7.56 -0.60
C THR A 174 -26.94 -6.48 -0.20
N THR A 175 -28.06 -6.87 0.41
CA THR A 175 -29.09 -5.91 0.85
C THR A 175 -29.83 -6.41 2.07
N ARG A 176 -30.46 -5.50 2.82
CA ARG A 176 -31.36 -5.88 3.93
C ARG A 176 -32.77 -6.23 3.45
N TYR A 177 -33.14 -5.80 2.24
CA TYR A 177 -34.51 -5.80 1.78
C TYR A 177 -34.74 -6.84 0.69
N GLU A 178 -35.63 -7.79 0.96
CA GLU A 178 -36.04 -8.83 0.00
C GLU A 178 -36.58 -8.22 -1.30
N LYS A 179 -37.39 -7.16 -1.19
CA LYS A 179 -37.92 -6.43 -2.34
C LYS A 179 -36.83 -5.92 -3.29
N ILE A 180 -35.71 -5.42 -2.77
CA ILE A 180 -34.57 -4.99 -3.59
C ILE A 180 -33.99 -6.21 -4.31
N ALA A 181 -33.73 -7.31 -3.61
CA ALA A 181 -33.18 -8.51 -4.21
C ALA A 181 -34.06 -9.08 -5.34
N ILE A 182 -35.38 -9.13 -5.14
CA ILE A 182 -36.35 -9.57 -6.15
C ILE A 182 -36.35 -8.64 -7.36
N ASN A 183 -36.27 -7.32 -7.15
CA ASN A 183 -36.23 -6.34 -8.23
C ASN A 183 -34.93 -6.40 -9.05
N MET A 184 -33.82 -6.85 -8.45
CA MET A 184 -32.56 -7.06 -9.16
C MET A 184 -32.59 -8.31 -10.03
N ASP A 185 -32.93 -9.45 -9.43
CA ASP A 185 -33.17 -10.71 -10.14
C ASP A 185 -34.04 -11.63 -9.26
N PRO A 186 -35.27 -11.97 -9.68
CA PRO A 186 -36.18 -12.78 -8.87
C PRO A 186 -35.80 -14.27 -8.82
N VAL A 187 -34.89 -14.73 -9.69
CA VAL A 187 -34.44 -16.12 -9.77
C VAL A 187 -33.16 -16.32 -8.96
N LEU A 188 -32.24 -15.36 -9.02
CA LEU A 188 -30.93 -15.42 -8.36
C LEU A 188 -30.88 -14.59 -7.07
N CYS A 189 -31.96 -14.64 -6.28
CA CYS A 189 -32.00 -14.06 -4.94
C CYS A 189 -31.85 -15.15 -3.86
N HIS A 190 -30.89 -14.96 -2.96
CA HIS A 190 -30.57 -15.86 -1.86
C HIS A 190 -30.89 -15.18 -0.54
N ARG A 191 -31.85 -15.75 0.19
CA ARG A 191 -32.12 -15.37 1.57
C ARG A 191 -31.09 -16.02 2.50
N LEU A 192 -30.35 -15.18 3.23
CA LEU A 192 -29.49 -15.65 4.30
C LEU A 192 -30.33 -15.82 5.56
N GLU A 193 -30.51 -17.07 5.98
CA GLU A 193 -31.28 -17.40 7.18
C GLU A 193 -30.50 -17.13 8.46
N SER A 194 -31.24 -16.99 9.57
CA SER A 194 -30.67 -16.89 10.91
C SER A 194 -30.04 -18.22 11.34
N LEU A 195 -28.99 -18.14 12.17
CA LEU A 195 -28.42 -19.32 12.80
C LEU A 195 -29.42 -19.98 13.76
N SER A 196 -29.37 -21.30 13.86
CA SER A 196 -30.09 -22.03 14.91
C SER A 196 -29.55 -21.70 16.30
N ASP A 197 -30.34 -21.96 17.34
CA ASP A 197 -29.92 -21.81 18.73
C ASP A 197 -28.67 -22.65 19.05
N GLY A 198 -28.52 -23.82 18.40
CA GLY A 198 -27.35 -24.68 18.55
C GLY A 198 -26.09 -24.04 17.99
N GLU A 199 -26.14 -23.57 16.75
CA GLU A 199 -25.03 -22.86 16.09
C GLU A 199 -24.66 -21.58 16.83
N CYS A 200 -25.66 -20.81 17.29
CA CYS A 200 -25.40 -19.62 18.09
C CYS A 200 -24.74 -19.97 19.42
N TRP A 201 -25.12 -21.09 20.04
CA TRP A 201 -24.51 -21.55 21.27
C TRP A 201 -23.06 -21.98 21.06
N ASP A 202 -22.76 -22.67 19.96
CA ASP A 202 -21.40 -23.06 19.62
C ASP A 202 -20.51 -21.84 19.39
N LEU A 203 -20.99 -20.87 18.59
CA LEU A 203 -20.33 -19.59 18.38
C LEU A 203 -20.14 -18.83 19.70
N PHE A 204 -21.18 -18.74 20.52
CA PHE A 204 -21.12 -18.06 21.82
C PHE A 204 -20.06 -18.70 22.72
N LYS A 205 -20.01 -20.04 22.78
CA LYS A 205 -19.10 -20.75 23.66
C LYS A 205 -17.63 -20.44 23.33
N GLU A 206 -17.29 -20.49 22.04
CA GLU A 206 -15.96 -20.24 21.53
C GLU A 206 -15.43 -18.87 21.98
N MET A 207 -16.30 -17.87 22.05
CA MET A 207 -15.90 -16.50 22.41
C MET A 207 -15.99 -16.20 23.91
N ALA A 208 -17.03 -16.68 24.60
CA ALA A 208 -17.30 -16.31 25.99
C ALA A 208 -16.52 -17.13 27.04
N PHE A 209 -16.06 -18.33 26.67
CA PHE A 209 -15.40 -19.27 27.58
C PHE A 209 -13.94 -19.52 27.15
N VAL A 210 -12.98 -19.13 27.99
CA VAL A 210 -11.54 -19.38 27.78
C VAL A 210 -11.15 -20.83 28.12
N SER A 211 -12.00 -21.53 28.87
CA SER A 211 -11.87 -22.96 29.21
C SER A 211 -13.27 -23.55 29.34
N GLU A 212 -13.44 -24.83 28.95
CA GLU A 212 -14.68 -25.60 29.13
C GLU A 212 -15.10 -25.72 30.61
N ALA A 213 -14.21 -25.40 31.54
CA ALA A 213 -14.40 -25.53 32.98
C ALA A 213 -15.25 -24.42 33.64
N LYS A 214 -15.93 -23.53 32.90
CA LYS A 214 -16.87 -22.58 33.53
C LYS A 214 -18.13 -23.29 34.03
N GLU A 215 -18.58 -22.84 35.21
CA GLU A 215 -19.71 -23.30 35.99
C GLU A 215 -20.99 -23.54 35.15
N ALA A 216 -21.69 -24.66 35.39
CA ALA A 216 -22.91 -25.05 34.67
C ALA A 216 -24.01 -23.96 34.68
N ARG A 217 -24.04 -23.13 35.72
CA ARG A 217 -24.96 -22.00 35.85
C ARG A 217 -24.72 -20.92 34.79
N LEU A 218 -23.47 -20.54 34.54
CA LEU A 218 -23.12 -19.58 33.49
C LEU A 218 -23.47 -20.10 32.10
N GLN A 219 -23.33 -21.40 31.87
CA GLN A 219 -23.75 -22.01 30.61
C GLN A 219 -25.26 -21.94 30.40
N HIS A 220 -26.05 -22.13 31.46
CA HIS A 220 -27.50 -21.98 31.41
C HIS A 220 -27.90 -20.53 31.07
N ILE A 221 -27.33 -19.55 31.78
CA ILE A 221 -27.57 -18.12 31.52
C ILE A 221 -27.15 -17.75 30.09
N GLY A 222 -25.99 -18.22 29.64
CA GLY A 222 -25.50 -17.98 28.27
C GLY A 222 -26.46 -18.51 27.20
N ARG A 223 -27.06 -19.68 27.41
CA ARG A 223 -28.07 -20.23 26.48
C ARG A 223 -29.32 -19.37 26.43
N ASP A 224 -29.76 -18.82 27.55
CA ASP A 224 -30.89 -17.89 27.58
C ASP A 224 -30.58 -16.60 26.82
N ILE A 225 -29.37 -16.06 27.00
CA ILE A 225 -28.91 -14.87 26.26
C ILE A 225 -28.83 -15.16 24.75
N VAL A 226 -28.31 -16.33 24.35
CA VAL A 226 -28.23 -16.76 22.95
C VAL A 226 -29.62 -16.83 22.32
N LYS A 227 -30.62 -17.39 23.01
CA LYS A 227 -32.01 -17.40 22.52
C LYS A 227 -32.54 -15.99 22.29
N LYS A 228 -32.22 -15.04 23.17
CA LYS A 228 -32.61 -13.63 23.01
C LYS A 228 -31.93 -12.95 21.83
N CYS A 229 -30.79 -13.48 21.33
CA CYS A 229 -30.13 -12.98 20.12
C CYS A 229 -30.85 -13.38 18.81
N LYS A 230 -31.89 -14.23 18.88
CA LYS A 230 -32.77 -14.60 17.76
C LYS A 230 -31.99 -15.02 16.49
N GLY A 231 -30.93 -15.80 16.67
CA GLY A 231 -30.14 -16.35 15.57
C GLY A 231 -29.22 -15.36 14.84
N VAL A 232 -28.99 -14.15 15.40
CA VAL A 232 -28.15 -13.12 14.76
C VAL A 232 -26.67 -13.26 15.20
N PRO A 233 -25.74 -13.63 14.30
CA PRO A 233 -24.32 -13.83 14.64
C PRO A 233 -23.68 -12.59 15.28
N LEU A 234 -23.94 -11.40 14.75
CA LEU A 234 -23.36 -10.17 15.29
C LEU A 234 -23.78 -9.90 16.74
N ALA A 235 -25.05 -10.17 17.09
CA ALA A 235 -25.54 -10.05 18.47
C ALA A 235 -24.84 -11.02 19.40
N VAL A 236 -24.74 -12.28 18.98
CA VAL A 236 -24.07 -13.36 19.73
C VAL A 236 -22.60 -13.00 19.98
N ARG A 237 -21.86 -12.57 18.94
CA ARG A 237 -20.45 -12.18 19.06
C ARG A 237 -20.25 -11.02 20.03
N SER A 238 -21.09 -9.99 19.92
CA SER A 238 -20.97 -8.79 20.75
C SER A 238 -21.14 -9.12 22.24
N LEU A 239 -22.22 -9.83 22.58
CA LEU A 239 -22.51 -10.19 23.97
C LEU A 239 -21.58 -11.25 24.53
N ALA A 240 -21.20 -12.26 23.73
CA ALA A 240 -20.23 -13.28 24.16
C ALA A 240 -18.90 -12.64 24.58
N PHE A 241 -18.41 -11.66 23.82
CA PHE A 241 -17.19 -10.95 24.18
C PHE A 241 -17.35 -10.11 25.46
N VAL A 242 -18.46 -9.39 25.61
CA VAL A 242 -18.73 -8.61 26.84
C VAL A 242 -18.73 -9.53 28.06
N LEU A 243 -19.41 -10.67 27.96
CA LEU A 243 -19.53 -11.67 29.01
C LEU A 243 -18.21 -12.42 29.28
N LYS A 244 -17.32 -12.51 28.28
CA LYS A 244 -15.95 -13.00 28.47
C LYS A 244 -15.18 -12.16 29.49
N LEU A 245 -15.42 -10.85 29.51
CA LEU A 245 -14.78 -9.90 30.42
C LEU A 245 -15.43 -9.85 31.82
N LYS A 246 -16.48 -10.65 32.07
CA LYS A 246 -17.20 -10.70 33.34
C LYS A 246 -16.81 -11.93 34.14
N GLU A 247 -16.61 -11.74 35.44
CA GLU A 247 -16.23 -12.80 36.37
C GLU A 247 -17.43 -13.30 37.19
N GLY A 248 -18.42 -12.43 37.47
CA GLY A 248 -19.56 -12.74 38.32
C GLY A 248 -20.79 -13.28 37.59
N VAL A 249 -21.51 -14.20 38.22
CA VAL A 249 -22.82 -14.70 37.75
C VAL A 249 -23.85 -13.58 37.69
N ASP A 250 -23.87 -12.68 38.68
CA ASP A 250 -24.82 -11.57 38.74
C ASP A 250 -24.70 -10.65 37.52
N GLU A 251 -23.48 -10.40 37.02
CA GLU A 251 -23.27 -9.59 35.81
C GLU A 251 -23.82 -10.25 34.54
N TRP A 252 -23.86 -11.58 34.49
CA TRP A 252 -24.50 -12.33 33.40
C TRP A 252 -26.03 -12.27 33.52
N GLU A 253 -26.57 -12.36 34.74
CA GLU A 253 -28.00 -12.24 35.02
C GLU A 253 -28.51 -10.82 34.71
N ASP A 254 -27.74 -9.77 35.02
CA ASP A 254 -28.05 -8.38 34.68
C ASP A 254 -28.23 -8.18 33.17
N ILE A 255 -27.37 -8.79 32.35
CA ILE A 255 -27.49 -8.75 30.89
C ILE A 255 -28.70 -9.58 30.44
N ARG A 256 -28.88 -10.79 30.98
CA ARG A 256 -30.02 -11.66 30.63
C ARG A 256 -31.34 -10.97 30.94
N ASP A 257 -31.49 -10.36 32.11
CA ASP A 257 -32.76 -9.87 32.64
C ASP A 257 -33.00 -8.37 32.38
N SER A 258 -32.15 -7.75 31.56
CA SER A 258 -32.27 -6.33 31.23
C SER A 258 -33.57 -5.98 30.50
N HIS A 259 -34.20 -4.89 30.92
CA HIS A 259 -35.35 -4.29 30.26
C HIS A 259 -35.08 -3.87 28.79
N LEU A 260 -33.82 -3.73 28.38
CA LEU A 260 -33.46 -3.39 27.00
C LEU A 260 -33.97 -4.43 25.98
N TRP A 261 -34.15 -5.68 26.41
CA TRP A 261 -34.73 -6.73 25.56
C TRP A 261 -36.19 -6.43 25.16
N GLU A 262 -36.94 -5.70 25.99
CA GLU A 262 -38.38 -5.44 25.81
C GLU A 262 -38.67 -4.10 25.10
N LEU A 263 -37.70 -3.16 25.10
CA LEU A 263 -37.89 -1.81 24.55
C LEU A 263 -38.09 -1.78 23.02
N GLU A 264 -37.75 -2.86 22.32
CA GLU A 264 -37.74 -2.90 20.85
C GLU A 264 -38.77 -3.86 20.25
N GLU A 265 -39.51 -4.61 21.06
CA GLU A 265 -40.62 -5.46 20.59
C GLU A 265 -41.91 -4.66 20.27
N LYS A 266 -41.97 -3.38 20.65
CA LYS A 266 -43.16 -2.52 20.49
C LYS A 266 -43.23 -1.74 19.17
N GLN A 267 -42.23 -1.84 18.31
CA GLN A 267 -42.30 -1.33 16.94
C GLN A 267 -42.37 -2.53 16.00
N ASP A 268 -43.47 -2.65 15.26
CA ASP A 268 -43.84 -3.75 14.33
C ASP A 268 -42.86 -3.99 13.15
N ILE A 269 -41.61 -3.54 13.26
CA ILE A 269 -40.62 -3.53 12.20
C ILE A 269 -39.46 -4.40 12.69
N SER A 270 -39.54 -5.69 12.37
CA SER A 270 -38.59 -6.78 12.66
C SER A 270 -37.15 -6.60 12.13
N PHE A 271 -36.77 -5.39 11.72
CA PHE A 271 -35.58 -5.13 10.93
C PHE A 271 -34.29 -4.91 11.74
N ASP A 272 -34.40 -4.74 13.06
CA ASP A 272 -33.24 -4.44 13.92
C ASP A 272 -33.17 -5.33 15.18
N SER A 273 -33.47 -6.63 15.03
CA SER A 273 -33.34 -7.65 16.09
C SER A 273 -31.96 -7.71 16.76
N VAL A 274 -30.94 -7.11 16.15
CA VAL A 274 -29.58 -6.99 16.67
C VAL A 274 -29.41 -5.85 17.69
N LEU A 275 -30.21 -4.79 17.60
CA LEU A 275 -29.99 -3.53 18.30
C LEU A 275 -30.06 -3.63 19.84
N PRO A 276 -30.92 -4.45 20.48
CA PRO A 276 -30.91 -4.62 21.94
C PRO A 276 -29.58 -5.17 22.42
N SER A 277 -29.02 -6.13 21.69
CA SER A 277 -27.75 -6.79 22.01
C SER A 277 -26.57 -5.83 21.89
N LEU A 278 -26.57 -4.96 20.87
CA LEU A 278 -25.54 -3.93 20.71
C LEU A 278 -25.65 -2.84 21.78
N LYS A 279 -26.88 -2.44 22.15
CA LYS A 279 -27.11 -1.47 23.23
C LYS A 279 -26.64 -2.02 24.58
N LEU A 280 -26.92 -3.29 24.88
CA LEU A 280 -26.40 -3.97 26.06
C LEU A 280 -24.87 -3.99 26.05
N SER A 281 -24.28 -4.40 24.93
CA SER A 281 -22.82 -4.43 24.80
C SER A 281 -22.20 -3.05 25.03
N PHE A 282 -22.82 -2.00 24.49
CA PHE A 282 -22.43 -0.62 24.76
C PHE A 282 -22.62 -0.21 26.22
N GLN A 283 -23.74 -0.54 26.87
CA GLN A 283 -24.00 -0.17 28.26
C GLN A 283 -22.95 -0.74 29.23
N HIS A 284 -22.46 -1.95 28.98
CA HIS A 284 -21.46 -2.61 29.82
C HIS A 284 -20.01 -2.22 29.50
N MET A 285 -19.75 -1.33 28.54
CA MET A 285 -18.42 -0.74 28.30
C MET A 285 -18.02 0.25 29.40
N SER A 286 -16.70 0.38 29.60
CA SER A 286 -16.15 1.47 30.42
C SER A 286 -16.52 2.85 29.86
N ALA A 287 -16.63 3.85 30.73
CA ALA A 287 -17.01 5.21 30.31
C ALA A 287 -16.06 5.79 29.25
N THR A 288 -14.76 5.49 29.35
CA THR A 288 -13.77 5.92 28.37
C THR A 288 -13.94 5.19 27.04
N LEU A 289 -14.15 3.88 27.06
CA LEU A 289 -14.35 3.09 25.84
C LEU A 289 -15.60 3.55 25.08
N LYS A 290 -16.68 3.89 25.79
CA LYS A 290 -17.89 4.50 25.19
C LYS A 290 -17.56 5.76 24.40
N LEU A 291 -16.73 6.66 24.95
CA LEU A 291 -16.31 7.89 24.25
C LEU A 291 -15.48 7.57 23.00
N CYS A 292 -14.53 6.63 23.11
CA CYS A 292 -13.73 6.16 21.98
C CYS A 292 -14.60 5.57 20.87
N PHE A 293 -15.60 4.75 21.21
CA PHE A 293 -16.53 4.17 20.25
C PHE A 293 -17.46 5.20 19.62
N VAL A 294 -18.07 6.08 20.42
CA VAL A 294 -18.93 7.16 19.91
C VAL A 294 -18.16 8.05 18.94
N TYR A 295 -16.87 8.29 19.20
CA TYR A 295 -16.02 9.05 18.28
C TYR A 295 -15.92 8.44 16.89
N CYS A 296 -16.01 7.11 16.76
CA CYS A 296 -16.03 6.44 15.45
C CYS A 296 -17.21 6.91 14.56
N SER A 297 -18.28 7.46 15.14
CA SER A 297 -19.41 8.02 14.37
C SER A 297 -19.09 9.32 13.63
N VAL A 298 -17.92 9.92 13.87
CA VAL A 298 -17.44 11.12 13.15
C VAL A 298 -17.00 10.76 11.74
N PHE A 299 -16.52 9.53 11.53
CA PHE A 299 -16.07 9.06 10.23
C PHE A 299 -17.26 8.79 9.31
N PRO A 300 -17.17 9.08 8.00
CA PRO A 300 -18.22 8.75 7.04
C PRO A 300 -18.51 7.24 7.02
N LYS A 301 -19.78 6.87 6.84
CA LYS A 301 -20.18 5.45 6.71
C LYS A 301 -19.38 4.78 5.58
N GLY A 302 -18.82 3.60 5.86
CA GLY A 302 -18.04 2.82 4.89
C GLY A 302 -16.61 3.32 4.66
N SER A 303 -16.13 4.32 5.40
CA SER A 303 -14.74 4.77 5.33
C SER A 303 -13.80 3.83 6.09
N TYR A 304 -12.56 3.72 5.61
CA TYR A 304 -11.49 3.06 6.34
C TYR A 304 -10.96 3.98 7.43
N ILE A 305 -10.73 3.40 8.61
CA ILE A 305 -10.18 4.11 9.75
C ILE A 305 -8.79 3.52 10.02
N ASP A 306 -7.77 4.37 9.92
CA ASP A 306 -6.42 3.99 10.31
C ASP A 306 -6.35 3.82 11.83
N LYS A 307 -5.85 2.66 12.26
CA LYS A 307 -5.85 2.25 13.67
C LYS A 307 -5.00 3.18 14.52
N ASP A 308 -3.78 3.46 14.09
CA ASP A 308 -2.81 4.23 14.86
C ASP A 308 -3.24 5.70 14.92
N LEU A 309 -3.76 6.23 13.81
CA LEU A 309 -4.32 7.58 13.76
C LEU A 309 -5.57 7.71 14.63
N LEU A 310 -6.44 6.70 14.68
CA LEU A 310 -7.61 6.68 15.57
C LEU A 310 -7.18 6.76 17.04
N ILE A 311 -6.18 5.96 17.42
CA ILE A 311 -5.61 5.97 18.78
C ILE A 311 -5.03 7.35 19.10
N GLN A 312 -4.23 7.93 18.20
CA GLN A 312 -3.67 9.28 18.38
C GLN A 312 -4.77 10.34 18.56
N GLN A 313 -5.87 10.25 17.79
CA GLN A 313 -7.01 11.15 17.95
C GLN A 313 -7.70 11.00 19.31
N TRP A 314 -7.87 9.78 19.81
CA TRP A 314 -8.43 9.54 21.15
C TRP A 314 -7.54 10.11 22.27
N ILE A 315 -6.22 10.03 22.11
CA ILE A 315 -5.25 10.63 23.04
C ILE A 315 -5.34 12.16 22.98
N ALA A 316 -5.30 12.74 21.78
CA ALA A 316 -5.35 14.19 21.58
C ALA A 316 -6.66 14.84 22.09
N LEU A 317 -7.77 14.10 22.03
CA LEU A 317 -9.06 14.54 22.57
C LEU A 317 -9.17 14.37 24.08
N GLY A 318 -8.17 13.77 24.72
CA GLY A 318 -8.12 13.53 26.15
C GLY A 318 -9.08 12.43 26.63
N PHE A 319 -9.55 11.56 25.73
CA PHE A 319 -10.32 10.37 26.13
C PHE A 319 -9.42 9.40 26.86
N ILE A 320 -8.24 9.15 26.29
CA ILE A 320 -7.17 8.37 26.94
C ILE A 320 -6.28 9.34 27.70
N ARG A 321 -6.26 9.22 29.03
CA ARG A 321 -5.44 10.10 29.89
C ARG A 321 -3.97 9.70 29.86
N LEU A 322 -3.13 10.73 29.86
CA LEU A 322 -1.69 10.61 30.08
C LEU A 322 -1.44 10.35 31.57
N ASN A 323 -0.87 9.20 31.90
CA ASN A 323 -0.38 8.88 33.24
C ASN A 323 1.12 8.58 33.15
N GLU A 324 1.89 8.99 34.15
CA GLU A 324 3.36 8.85 34.18
C GLU A 324 3.85 7.39 34.08
N SER A 325 3.01 6.42 34.45
CA SER A 325 3.36 5.00 34.52
C SER A 325 2.84 4.13 33.36
N PHE A 326 2.08 4.69 32.40
CA PHE A 326 1.45 3.87 31.36
C PHE A 326 1.39 4.57 30.00
N HIS A 327 1.89 3.91 28.96
CA HIS A 327 1.85 4.41 27.58
C HIS A 327 0.38 4.49 27.09
N PRO A 328 -0.13 5.69 26.75
CA PRO A 328 -1.51 5.87 26.32
C PRO A 328 -1.84 5.09 25.04
N GLU A 329 -0.85 4.84 24.19
CA GLU A 329 -0.99 4.04 22.97
C GLU A 329 -1.38 2.59 23.28
N ARG A 330 -0.75 1.97 24.29
CA ARG A 330 -1.12 0.59 24.72
C ARG A 330 -2.57 0.51 25.16
N ARG A 331 -3.05 1.52 25.88
CA ARG A 331 -4.47 1.60 26.29
C ARG A 331 -5.39 1.78 25.07
N GLY A 332 -4.93 2.55 24.09
CA GLY A 332 -5.61 2.68 22.80
C GLY A 332 -5.74 1.34 22.09
N GLU A 333 -4.66 0.56 22.04
CA GLU A 333 -4.66 -0.79 21.46
C GLU A 333 -5.62 -1.73 22.19
N GLU A 334 -5.62 -1.72 23.52
CA GLU A 334 -6.59 -2.49 24.32
C GLU A 334 -8.04 -2.12 23.99
N TYR A 335 -8.34 -0.83 23.81
CA TYR A 335 -9.67 -0.38 23.41
C TYR A 335 -10.03 -0.80 21.98
N VAL A 336 -9.10 -0.71 21.03
CA VAL A 336 -9.31 -1.25 19.68
C VAL A 336 -9.59 -2.75 19.75
N LYS A 337 -8.78 -3.52 20.49
CA LYS A 337 -8.96 -4.96 20.68
C LYS A 337 -10.35 -5.28 21.27
N GLN A 338 -10.82 -4.50 22.25
CA GLN A 338 -12.16 -4.68 22.81
C GLN A 338 -13.27 -4.37 21.80
N LEU A 339 -13.16 -3.29 21.02
CA LEU A 339 -14.14 -2.96 19.99
C LEU A 339 -14.16 -3.99 18.85
N LEU A 340 -12.99 -4.53 18.47
CA LEU A 340 -12.89 -5.65 17.54
C LEU A 340 -13.55 -6.91 18.12
N GLY A 341 -13.29 -7.22 19.39
CA GLY A 341 -13.89 -8.35 20.08
C GLY A 341 -15.42 -8.29 20.14
N MET A 342 -15.98 -7.11 20.43
CA MET A 342 -17.42 -6.87 20.39
C MET A 342 -18.00 -6.78 18.96
N SER A 343 -17.17 -6.94 17.94
CA SER A 343 -17.51 -6.79 16.52
C SER A 343 -18.06 -5.41 16.15
N PHE A 344 -17.67 -4.39 16.92
CA PHE A 344 -17.99 -2.97 16.67
C PHE A 344 -17.01 -2.32 15.69
N LEU A 345 -15.80 -2.89 15.57
CA LEU A 345 -14.86 -2.63 14.51
C LEU A 345 -14.56 -3.94 13.76
N GLN A 346 -14.11 -3.83 12.50
CA GLN A 346 -13.64 -4.95 11.71
C GLN A 346 -12.34 -4.58 11.01
N ILE A 347 -11.39 -5.51 10.96
CA ILE A 347 -10.13 -5.34 10.22
C ILE A 347 -10.44 -5.44 8.72
N SER A 348 -9.98 -4.46 7.94
CA SER A 348 -10.01 -4.57 6.48
C SER A 348 -8.88 -5.48 6.01
N THR A 349 -9.22 -6.54 5.28
CA THR A 349 -8.24 -7.46 4.67
C THR A 349 -7.72 -6.97 3.32
N THR A 350 -8.17 -5.81 2.84
CA THR A 350 -7.61 -5.18 1.62
C THR A 350 -6.34 -4.42 1.97
N GLN A 351 -5.26 -5.13 2.28
CA GLN A 351 -3.94 -4.51 2.36
C GLN A 351 -3.44 -4.23 0.94
N THR A 352 -3.62 -3.00 0.47
CA THR A 352 -2.55 -2.36 -0.29
C THR A 352 -1.87 -1.38 0.68
N PRO A 353 -0.56 -1.50 0.96
CA PRO A 353 0.13 -0.69 1.97
C PRO A 353 0.30 0.80 1.61
N VAL A 354 -0.51 1.34 0.70
CA VAL A 354 -0.15 2.55 -0.06
C VAL A 354 -1.13 3.72 0.14
N ASN A 355 -2.23 3.54 0.87
CA ASN A 355 -3.29 4.56 0.94
C ASN A 355 -3.10 5.69 1.96
N TRP A 356 -1.96 5.78 2.65
CA TRP A 356 -1.71 6.89 3.57
C TRP A 356 -1.59 8.24 2.83
N LEU A 357 -1.03 8.23 1.61
CA LEU A 357 -0.83 9.45 0.81
C LEU A 357 -2.09 9.87 0.05
N THR A 358 -2.89 8.92 -0.42
CA THR A 358 -4.17 9.20 -1.12
C THR A 358 -5.24 9.75 -0.17
N ASN A 359 -5.19 9.40 1.11
CA ASN A 359 -6.16 9.85 2.10
C ASN A 359 -5.76 11.15 2.84
N MET A 360 -4.50 11.59 2.76
CA MET A 360 -4.00 12.76 3.51
C MET A 360 -3.16 13.78 2.68
N PRO A 361 -3.58 14.23 1.48
CA PRO A 361 -2.76 15.16 0.68
C PRO A 361 -2.54 16.53 1.36
N SER A 362 -3.57 17.06 2.03
CA SER A 362 -3.54 18.39 2.64
C SER A 362 -2.64 18.50 3.87
N CYS A 363 -2.28 17.37 4.50
CA CYS A 363 -1.42 17.37 5.68
C CYS A 363 0.08 17.33 5.33
N LEU A 364 0.42 17.07 4.06
CA LEU A 364 1.79 16.86 3.59
C LEU A 364 2.27 17.91 2.58
N GLU A 365 1.51 19.01 2.42
CA GLU A 365 1.81 20.12 1.49
C GLU A 365 3.20 20.78 1.70
N ASN A 366 3.80 20.61 2.87
CA ASN A 366 5.10 21.16 3.24
C ASN A 366 6.21 20.11 3.31
N LEU A 367 5.96 18.88 2.85
CA LEU A 367 6.92 17.79 2.92
C LEU A 367 8.06 17.99 1.91
N VAL A 368 9.28 18.19 2.43
CA VAL A 368 10.49 18.43 1.62
C VAL A 368 11.32 17.17 1.43
N ASN A 369 11.36 16.31 2.44
CA ASN A 369 12.15 15.08 2.43
C ASN A 369 11.23 13.90 2.76
N LEU A 370 11.26 12.86 1.93
CA LEU A 370 10.55 11.61 2.15
C LEU A 370 11.54 10.45 2.11
N GLU A 371 11.52 9.64 3.16
CA GLU A 371 12.32 8.44 3.27
C GLU A 371 11.42 7.25 3.60
N LEU A 372 11.46 6.24 2.75
CA LEU A 372 10.77 4.97 2.93
C LEU A 372 11.82 3.87 3.06
N ASP A 373 11.82 3.18 4.20
CA ASP A 373 12.79 2.14 4.53
C ASP A 373 12.06 0.92 5.10
N ASN A 374 12.48 -0.27 4.70
CA ASN A 374 11.99 -1.57 5.17
C ASN A 374 10.47 -1.81 4.99
N PHE A 375 9.93 -1.49 3.81
CA PHE A 375 8.53 -1.73 3.45
C PHE A 375 8.35 -3.09 2.77
N ILE A 376 8.21 -4.14 3.57
CA ILE A 376 7.95 -5.52 3.11
C ILE A 376 6.47 -5.68 2.72
N GLY A 377 6.18 -6.37 1.63
CA GLY A 377 4.84 -6.54 1.05
C GLY A 377 4.39 -5.36 0.18
N CYS A 378 5.23 -4.34 0.00
CA CYS A 378 4.92 -3.16 -0.80
C CYS A 378 5.29 -3.39 -2.27
N ASP A 379 4.31 -3.78 -3.08
CA ASP A 379 4.47 -4.04 -4.51
C ASP A 379 4.25 -2.78 -5.39
N ARG A 380 3.73 -1.69 -4.82
CA ARG A 380 3.46 -0.41 -5.50
C ARG A 380 3.78 0.80 -4.62
N LEU A 381 4.33 1.87 -5.19
CA LEU A 381 4.57 3.13 -4.48
C LEU A 381 3.35 4.05 -4.50
N PRO A 382 3.18 4.94 -3.49
CA PRO A 382 2.10 5.92 -3.49
C PRO A 382 2.28 6.99 -4.57
N PHE A 383 1.19 7.69 -4.88
CA PHE A 383 1.16 8.83 -5.80
C PHE A 383 1.93 10.03 -5.23
N LEU A 384 3.24 10.09 -5.45
CA LEU A 384 4.10 11.17 -4.94
C LEU A 384 3.91 12.51 -5.67
N GLY A 385 3.24 12.53 -6.84
CA GLY A 385 2.99 13.74 -7.64
C GLY A 385 2.18 14.83 -6.91
N CYS A 386 1.49 14.49 -5.82
CA CYS A 386 0.81 15.46 -4.96
C CYS A 386 1.77 16.23 -4.02
N LEU A 387 3.03 15.83 -3.92
CA LEU A 387 4.03 16.42 -3.02
C LEU A 387 4.85 17.49 -3.76
N GLU A 388 4.23 18.64 -4.03
CA GLU A 388 4.82 19.70 -4.86
C GLU A 388 6.15 20.28 -4.33
N LYS A 389 6.37 20.24 -3.01
CA LYS A 389 7.59 20.77 -2.35
C LYS A 389 8.67 19.71 -2.11
N LEU A 390 8.47 18.48 -2.55
CA LEU A 390 9.41 17.39 -2.29
C LEU A 390 10.72 17.60 -3.05
N ARG A 391 11.83 17.68 -2.30
CA ARG A 391 13.19 17.88 -2.82
C ARG A 391 14.05 16.64 -2.71
N SER A 392 13.81 15.77 -1.72
CA SER A 392 14.57 14.54 -1.53
C SER A 392 13.66 13.34 -1.34
N LEU A 393 13.86 12.31 -2.16
CA LEU A 393 13.19 11.02 -2.06
C LEU A 393 14.23 9.91 -1.83
N THR A 394 14.06 9.15 -0.76
CA THR A 394 14.90 7.99 -0.44
C THR A 394 14.03 6.75 -0.30
N LEU A 395 14.34 5.71 -1.06
CA LEU A 395 13.67 4.41 -0.98
C LEU A 395 14.71 3.32 -0.69
N ARG A 396 14.50 2.55 0.38
CA ARG A 396 15.43 1.50 0.81
C ARG A 396 14.71 0.26 1.29
N GLN A 397 15.33 -0.91 1.11
CA GLN A 397 14.86 -2.20 1.66
C GLN A 397 13.38 -2.50 1.31
N MET A 398 13.03 -2.43 0.02
CA MET A 398 11.69 -2.75 -0.47
C MET A 398 11.77 -3.94 -1.43
N PRO A 399 11.72 -5.19 -0.93
CA PRO A 399 12.02 -6.37 -1.72
C PRO A 399 10.90 -6.79 -2.69
N ASP A 400 9.66 -6.35 -2.46
CA ASP A 400 8.50 -6.78 -3.27
C ASP A 400 8.17 -5.80 -4.42
N LEU A 401 8.78 -4.62 -4.42
CA LEU A 401 8.60 -3.61 -5.46
C LEU A 401 9.35 -4.03 -6.73
N LYS A 402 8.60 -4.44 -7.76
CA LYS A 402 9.15 -4.90 -9.04
C LYS A 402 9.29 -3.80 -10.07
N THR A 403 8.30 -2.93 -10.18
CA THR A 403 8.26 -1.89 -11.20
C THR A 403 7.76 -0.57 -10.63
N VAL A 404 8.34 0.50 -11.14
CA VAL A 404 7.95 1.87 -10.86
C VAL A 404 7.48 2.50 -12.16
N HIS A 405 6.17 2.68 -12.29
CA HIS A 405 5.54 3.24 -13.48
C HIS A 405 5.33 4.75 -13.38
N GLN A 406 4.85 5.36 -14.47
CA GLN A 406 4.53 6.79 -14.58
C GLN A 406 3.53 7.26 -13.51
N ASP A 407 2.74 6.35 -12.96
CA ASP A 407 1.64 6.62 -12.03
C ASP A 407 2.10 7.34 -10.76
N ILE A 408 3.37 7.24 -10.36
CA ILE A 408 3.92 8.01 -9.22
C ILE A 408 3.69 9.52 -9.38
N SER A 409 3.63 10.03 -10.62
CA SER A 409 3.42 11.45 -10.94
C SER A 409 1.94 11.90 -10.97
N GLY A 410 0.98 10.99 -10.80
CA GLY A 410 -0.44 11.34 -10.72
C GLY A 410 -1.08 11.90 -12.00
N GLY A 411 -0.50 11.61 -13.17
CA GLY A 411 -1.12 11.86 -14.48
C GLY A 411 -0.82 13.22 -15.14
N SER A 412 -0.30 14.21 -14.41
CA SER A 412 0.17 15.47 -15.04
C SER A 412 1.25 16.24 -14.29
N ASN A 413 1.62 15.85 -13.06
CA ASN A 413 2.59 16.60 -12.25
C ASN A 413 3.87 15.78 -12.07
N CYS A 414 4.82 16.04 -12.97
CA CYS A 414 6.22 15.66 -12.80
C CYS A 414 6.67 16.13 -11.42
N LEU A 415 7.44 15.31 -10.67
CA LEU A 415 8.00 15.67 -9.36
C LEU A 415 8.95 16.86 -9.55
N PRO A 416 8.46 18.11 -9.49
CA PRO A 416 9.08 19.18 -10.26
C PRO A 416 10.25 19.77 -9.50
N MET A 417 10.17 19.76 -8.16
CA MET A 417 11.21 20.26 -7.26
C MET A 417 12.17 19.17 -6.78
N LEU A 418 12.07 17.92 -7.27
CA LEU A 418 12.88 16.82 -6.76
C LEU A 418 14.33 16.99 -7.19
N GLN A 419 15.20 17.25 -6.22
CA GLN A 419 16.64 17.48 -6.42
C GLN A 419 17.47 16.23 -6.13
N THR A 420 17.00 15.35 -5.25
CA THR A 420 17.73 14.15 -4.82
C THR A 420 16.85 12.91 -4.88
N LEU A 421 17.32 11.87 -5.58
CA LEU A 421 16.71 10.55 -5.63
C LEU A 421 17.72 9.50 -5.18
N LYS A 422 17.39 8.76 -4.11
CA LYS A 422 18.21 7.68 -3.56
C LYS A 422 17.42 6.37 -3.57
N ILE A 423 17.99 5.33 -4.18
CA ILE A 423 17.40 3.99 -4.25
C ILE A 423 18.45 3.00 -3.73
N GLY A 424 18.10 2.17 -2.77
CA GLY A 424 19.06 1.28 -2.09
C GLY A 424 18.49 -0.08 -1.71
N SER A 425 19.25 -1.15 -1.91
CA SER A 425 18.90 -2.50 -1.44
C SER A 425 17.50 -2.94 -1.88
N MET A 426 17.29 -2.94 -3.20
CA MET A 426 16.03 -3.34 -3.83
C MET A 426 16.27 -4.53 -4.77
N PRO A 427 16.25 -5.77 -4.25
CA PRO A 427 16.71 -6.95 -4.99
C PRO A 427 15.84 -7.34 -6.19
N ASN A 428 14.56 -6.99 -6.18
CA ASN A 428 13.60 -7.36 -7.23
C ASN A 428 13.10 -6.19 -8.07
N LEU A 429 13.64 -4.98 -7.88
CA LEU A 429 13.26 -3.83 -8.68
C LEU A 429 13.87 -3.96 -10.08
N GLU A 430 13.00 -4.17 -11.07
CA GLU A 430 13.38 -4.46 -12.46
C GLU A 430 13.29 -3.22 -13.35
N ARG A 431 12.25 -2.39 -13.21
CA ARG A 431 12.03 -1.24 -14.10
C ARG A 431 11.61 0.02 -13.35
N TRP A 432 12.14 1.17 -13.78
CA TRP A 432 11.74 2.49 -13.32
C TRP A 432 11.52 3.46 -14.47
N THR A 433 10.30 3.95 -14.64
CA THR A 433 9.95 4.93 -15.69
C THR A 433 10.47 6.33 -15.35
N THR A 434 11.17 6.98 -16.29
CA THR A 434 11.80 8.31 -16.12
C THR A 434 11.25 9.38 -17.05
N ALA A 435 10.59 8.99 -18.13
CA ALA A 435 9.95 9.90 -19.08
C ALA A 435 8.74 9.23 -19.76
N HIS A 436 7.80 10.04 -20.25
CA HIS A 436 6.64 9.55 -21.01
C HIS A 436 6.55 10.20 -22.40
N ALA A 437 6.06 9.45 -23.39
CA ALA A 437 5.83 9.96 -24.75
C ALA A 437 4.44 10.59 -24.87
N THR A 438 4.32 11.77 -25.48
CA THR A 438 3.00 12.38 -25.77
C THR A 438 2.52 12.02 -27.17
N ALA A 439 1.26 11.60 -27.28
CA ALA A 439 0.63 11.18 -28.54
C ALA A 439 0.54 12.28 -29.60
N ALA A 440 0.73 13.54 -29.21
CA ALA A 440 0.60 14.69 -30.11
C ALA A 440 1.85 14.89 -30.97
N HIS A 441 3.08 14.72 -30.44
CA HIS A 441 4.29 15.23 -31.12
C HIS A 441 5.59 14.41 -30.95
N ALA A 442 5.56 13.14 -30.52
CA ALA A 442 6.78 12.36 -30.26
C ALA A 442 7.77 13.08 -29.30
N THR A 443 7.25 13.95 -28.43
CA THR A 443 8.04 14.64 -27.41
C THR A 443 7.96 13.87 -26.10
N HIS A 444 9.12 13.56 -25.54
CA HIS A 444 9.23 12.94 -24.23
C HIS A 444 9.20 13.99 -23.12
N VAL A 445 8.35 13.80 -22.12
CA VAL A 445 8.27 14.64 -20.92
C VAL A 445 9.00 13.96 -19.78
N ARG A 446 9.88 14.68 -19.07
CA ARG A 446 10.72 14.16 -17.98
C ARG A 446 9.95 14.12 -16.67
N ILE A 447 10.00 12.99 -15.96
CA ILE A 447 9.38 12.86 -14.64
C ILE A 447 10.16 13.63 -13.56
N PHE A 448 11.48 13.76 -13.73
CA PHE A 448 12.41 14.42 -12.80
C PHE A 448 13.17 15.56 -13.52
N PRO A 449 12.56 16.73 -13.74
CA PRO A 449 13.18 17.80 -14.52
C PRO A 449 14.38 18.46 -13.82
N ASP A 450 14.33 18.64 -12.49
CA ASP A 450 15.32 19.39 -11.70
C ASP A 450 16.24 18.50 -10.85
N LEU A 451 16.35 17.21 -11.20
CA LEU A 451 17.16 16.27 -10.43
C LEU A 451 18.64 16.66 -10.48
N GLN A 452 19.25 16.84 -9.30
CA GLN A 452 20.66 17.17 -9.18
C GLN A 452 21.50 15.93 -8.88
N LEU A 453 20.99 15.05 -8.01
CA LEU A 453 21.70 13.87 -7.52
C LEU A 453 20.87 12.60 -7.68
N LEU A 454 21.42 11.62 -8.38
CA LEU A 454 20.95 10.23 -8.41
C LEU A 454 21.91 9.33 -7.65
N LYS A 455 21.40 8.54 -6.69
CA LYS A 455 22.16 7.57 -5.88
C LYS A 455 21.48 6.21 -5.99
N VAL A 456 22.14 5.20 -6.56
CA VAL A 456 21.63 3.82 -6.68
C VAL A 456 22.62 2.83 -6.06
N PHE A 457 22.17 2.00 -5.12
CA PHE A 457 23.00 0.99 -4.44
C PHE A 457 22.25 -0.33 -4.38
N ASP A 458 22.93 -1.43 -4.73
CA ASP A 458 22.40 -2.76 -4.43
C ASP A 458 20.99 -2.99 -5.04
N CYS A 459 20.85 -2.61 -6.31
CA CYS A 459 19.64 -2.77 -7.12
C CYS A 459 19.99 -3.59 -8.37
N PRO A 460 20.25 -4.89 -8.26
CA PRO A 460 20.92 -5.67 -9.31
C PRO A 460 20.13 -5.80 -10.61
N LYS A 461 18.79 -5.74 -10.56
CA LYS A 461 17.89 -5.92 -11.72
C LYS A 461 17.39 -4.61 -12.33
N LEU A 462 17.71 -3.46 -11.74
CA LEU A 462 17.07 -2.19 -12.07
C LEU A 462 17.48 -1.66 -13.45
N LYS A 463 16.48 -1.31 -14.26
CA LYS A 463 16.60 -0.57 -15.52
C LYS A 463 15.77 0.71 -15.49
N PHE A 464 16.35 1.81 -15.93
CA PHE A 464 15.61 3.04 -16.15
C PHE A 464 15.04 3.06 -17.58
N VAL A 465 13.76 3.40 -17.70
CA VAL A 465 13.00 3.34 -18.96
C VAL A 465 12.39 4.70 -19.28
N PRO A 466 12.57 5.27 -20.49
CA PRO A 466 13.40 4.73 -21.58
C PRO A 466 14.90 4.94 -21.37
N PHE A 467 15.29 5.95 -20.56
CA PHE A 467 16.69 6.32 -20.32
C PHE A 467 16.93 6.67 -18.85
N LEU A 468 18.19 6.77 -18.44
CA LEU A 468 18.60 7.22 -17.11
C LEU A 468 18.10 8.65 -16.83
N PRO A 469 17.66 9.00 -15.61
CA PRO A 469 17.14 10.33 -15.34
C PRO A 469 18.25 11.37 -15.39
N VAL A 470 17.94 12.51 -16.01
CA VAL A 470 18.87 13.62 -16.20
C VAL A 470 19.28 14.17 -14.85
N CYS A 471 20.58 14.17 -14.54
CA CYS A 471 21.11 14.71 -13.29
C CYS A 471 22.52 15.28 -13.43
N SER A 472 22.94 16.13 -12.49
CA SER A 472 24.29 16.73 -12.49
C SER A 472 25.37 15.77 -11.97
N LYS A 473 25.01 14.94 -10.99
CA LYS A 473 25.87 13.98 -10.30
C LYS A 473 25.15 12.64 -10.17
N CYS A 474 25.82 11.58 -10.58
CA CYS A 474 25.29 10.22 -10.54
C CYS A 474 26.23 9.29 -9.77
N ILE A 475 25.68 8.50 -8.85
CA ILE A 475 26.41 7.53 -8.04
C ILE A 475 25.71 6.18 -8.14
N ILE A 476 26.42 5.15 -8.59
CA ILE A 476 25.88 3.82 -8.87
C ILE A 476 26.79 2.75 -8.24
N SER A 477 26.22 1.78 -7.52
CA SER A 477 26.97 0.72 -6.82
C SER A 477 26.32 -0.65 -6.92
N VAL A 478 27.11 -1.71 -7.17
CA VAL A 478 26.67 -3.13 -7.18
C VAL A 478 25.55 -3.42 -8.20
N THR A 479 25.59 -2.79 -9.38
CA THR A 479 24.58 -2.98 -10.44
C THR A 479 25.23 -3.08 -11.82
N SER A 480 24.85 -4.05 -12.66
CA SER A 480 25.42 -4.16 -14.02
C SER A 480 24.58 -3.49 -15.11
N GLU A 481 23.28 -3.28 -14.90
CA GLU A 481 22.34 -2.95 -15.99
C GLU A 481 21.74 -1.53 -15.94
N VAL A 482 21.99 -0.77 -14.86
CA VAL A 482 21.35 0.55 -14.62
C VAL A 482 21.71 1.60 -15.68
N ILE A 483 22.92 1.54 -16.23
CA ILE A 483 23.43 2.52 -17.21
C ILE A 483 23.01 2.17 -18.65
N VAL A 484 22.51 0.95 -18.87
CA VAL A 484 22.14 0.46 -20.19
C VAL A 484 20.70 0.91 -20.51
N PRO A 485 20.47 1.76 -21.52
CA PRO A 485 19.12 2.05 -21.94
C PRO A 485 18.46 0.83 -22.57
N GLU A 486 17.14 0.71 -22.40
CA GLU A 486 16.36 -0.40 -22.96
C GLU A 486 16.24 -0.31 -24.49
N HIS A 487 16.41 0.89 -25.05
CA HIS A 487 16.40 1.16 -26.49
C HIS A 487 17.79 1.58 -27.01
N HIS A 488 18.12 1.18 -28.23
CA HIS A 488 19.38 1.52 -28.91
C HIS A 488 19.42 2.94 -29.49
N ASP A 489 18.32 3.67 -29.40
CA ASP A 489 18.22 5.04 -29.89
C ASP A 489 18.95 6.02 -28.96
N ASP A 490 19.49 7.10 -29.53
CA ASP A 490 20.06 8.18 -28.73
C ASP A 490 18.97 8.85 -27.87
N PRO A 491 19.26 9.22 -26.60
CA PRO A 491 18.31 9.94 -25.77
C PRO A 491 17.88 11.23 -26.48
N PRO A 492 16.59 11.62 -26.41
CA PRO A 492 16.10 12.86 -27.03
C PRO A 492 16.66 14.13 -26.38
N TRP A 493 17.50 13.99 -25.36
CA TRP A 493 18.10 15.07 -24.61
C TRP A 493 19.56 14.82 -24.29
N ASP A 494 20.30 15.90 -24.16
CA ASP A 494 21.65 15.88 -23.62
C ASP A 494 21.64 15.45 -22.15
N MET A 495 22.58 14.58 -21.77
CA MET A 495 22.84 14.21 -20.37
C MET A 495 23.92 15.15 -19.80
N PRO A 496 23.57 16.19 -19.02
CA PRO A 496 24.50 17.18 -18.49
C PRO A 496 25.30 16.66 -17.29
N THR A 497 25.24 15.36 -17.00
CA THR A 497 25.95 14.74 -15.89
C THR A 497 27.44 15.00 -16.04
N SER A 498 27.97 15.72 -15.06
CA SER A 498 29.36 16.16 -15.03
C SER A 498 30.23 15.26 -14.16
N GLU A 499 29.61 14.57 -13.19
CA GLU A 499 30.29 13.66 -12.28
C GLU A 499 29.57 12.30 -12.21
N LEU A 500 30.31 11.22 -12.42
CA LEU A 500 29.84 9.84 -12.35
C LEU A 500 30.75 9.04 -11.42
N PHE A 501 30.14 8.38 -10.44
CA PHE A 501 30.83 7.51 -9.50
C PHE A 501 30.28 6.09 -9.62
N CYS A 502 31.15 5.14 -9.92
CA CYS A 502 30.83 3.73 -10.14
C CYS A 502 31.52 2.87 -9.08
N PHE A 503 30.76 2.09 -8.32
CA PHE A 503 31.27 1.23 -7.25
C PHE A 503 30.91 -0.24 -7.52
N TYR A 504 31.89 -1.14 -7.47
CA TYR A 504 31.71 -2.59 -7.55
C TYR A 504 30.81 -3.05 -8.72
N LEU A 505 30.97 -2.43 -9.90
CA LEU A 505 30.26 -2.86 -11.10
C LEU A 505 30.95 -4.10 -11.69
N HIS A 506 30.17 -5.15 -11.95
CA HIS A 506 30.64 -6.39 -12.54
C HIS A 506 29.99 -6.58 -13.93
N GLY A 507 30.76 -6.49 -15.03
CA GLY A 507 30.27 -6.79 -16.39
C GLY A 507 30.48 -5.69 -17.43
N ARG A 508 29.74 -5.80 -18.57
CA ARG A 508 29.80 -4.84 -19.68
C ARG A 508 29.03 -3.56 -19.33
N CYS A 509 29.74 -2.45 -19.13
CA CYS A 509 29.12 -1.14 -18.94
C CYS A 509 28.85 -0.48 -20.30
N THR A 510 27.74 -0.83 -20.94
CA THR A 510 27.23 -0.15 -22.13
C THR A 510 26.37 1.06 -21.72
N GLY A 511 26.44 2.16 -22.45
CA GLY A 511 25.66 3.38 -22.15
C GLY A 511 26.48 4.55 -21.58
N LEU A 512 27.77 4.36 -21.28
CA LEU A 512 28.64 5.48 -20.91
C LEU A 512 28.73 6.54 -22.02
N GLN A 513 28.56 6.14 -23.28
CA GLN A 513 28.62 7.04 -24.43
C GLN A 513 27.59 8.19 -24.40
N TYR A 514 26.52 8.03 -23.63
CA TYR A 514 25.47 9.05 -23.51
C TYR A 514 25.90 10.22 -22.62
N PHE A 515 26.92 10.07 -21.76
CA PHE A 515 27.42 11.13 -20.88
C PHE A 515 28.46 12.03 -21.57
N LYS A 516 28.11 12.64 -22.70
CA LYS A 516 29.02 13.45 -23.52
C LYS A 516 29.66 14.64 -22.77
N PHE A 517 29.01 15.12 -21.71
CA PHE A 517 29.45 16.25 -20.87
C PHE A 517 30.19 15.83 -19.59
N LEU A 518 30.46 14.53 -19.41
CA LEU A 518 31.12 14.02 -18.22
C LEU A 518 32.52 14.60 -18.07
N ARG A 519 32.82 15.20 -16.91
CA ARG A 519 34.14 15.79 -16.59
C ARG A 519 34.92 14.93 -15.61
N LEU A 520 34.23 14.29 -14.67
CA LEU A 520 34.79 13.43 -13.64
C LEU A 520 34.17 12.03 -13.71
N LEU A 521 35.02 11.01 -13.84
CA LEU A 521 34.65 9.61 -13.67
C LEU A 521 35.46 9.02 -12.52
N SER A 522 34.80 8.53 -11.49
CA SER A 522 35.42 7.79 -10.39
C SER A 522 34.95 6.34 -10.41
N VAL A 523 35.87 5.40 -10.39
CA VAL A 523 35.62 3.97 -10.46
C VAL A 523 36.26 3.29 -9.25
N TYR A 524 35.47 2.53 -8.49
CA TYR A 524 35.89 1.88 -7.26
C TYR A 524 35.55 0.39 -7.28
N GLY A 525 36.53 -0.50 -7.12
CA GLY A 525 36.29 -1.94 -7.00
C GLY A 525 35.63 -2.60 -8.22
N CYS A 526 35.66 -1.96 -9.40
CA CYS A 526 35.02 -2.49 -10.61
C CYS A 526 35.96 -3.45 -11.36
N THR A 527 35.41 -4.53 -11.88
CA THR A 527 36.17 -5.59 -12.59
C THR A 527 35.85 -5.61 -14.08
N ASN A 528 36.77 -6.11 -14.93
CA ASN A 528 36.59 -6.21 -16.38
C ASN A 528 36.40 -4.85 -17.09
N LEU A 529 37.11 -3.81 -16.64
CA LEU A 529 37.06 -2.48 -17.27
C LEU A 529 37.39 -2.50 -18.77
N SER A 530 38.09 -3.51 -19.27
CA SER A 530 38.34 -3.71 -20.70
C SER A 530 37.08 -3.67 -21.56
N SER A 531 35.94 -4.16 -21.07
CA SER A 531 34.70 -4.15 -21.85
C SER A 531 34.06 -2.78 -21.98
N TRP A 532 34.57 -1.76 -21.28
CA TRP A 532 34.05 -0.39 -21.34
C TRP A 532 34.61 0.38 -22.54
N GLN A 533 35.58 -0.19 -23.27
CA GLN A 533 36.34 0.46 -24.33
C GLN A 533 35.47 1.18 -25.36
N GLU A 534 34.39 0.57 -25.82
CA GLU A 534 33.55 1.14 -26.87
C GLU A 534 32.84 2.42 -26.39
N SER A 535 32.30 2.41 -25.18
CA SER A 535 31.53 3.52 -24.64
C SER A 535 32.39 4.63 -24.04
N ILE A 536 33.50 4.27 -23.38
CA ILE A 536 34.35 5.25 -22.67
C ILE A 536 35.20 6.10 -23.60
N LEU A 537 35.59 5.56 -24.76
CA LEU A 537 36.37 6.29 -25.77
C LEU A 537 35.55 7.40 -26.45
N LEU A 538 34.22 7.37 -26.33
CA LEU A 538 33.32 8.39 -26.84
C LEU A 538 33.18 9.60 -25.88
N LEU A 539 33.76 9.54 -24.69
CA LEU A 539 33.72 10.61 -23.70
C LEU A 539 34.74 11.72 -24.01
N THR A 540 34.37 12.63 -24.90
CA THR A 540 35.25 13.72 -25.36
C THR A 540 35.45 14.84 -24.33
N SER A 541 34.62 14.94 -23.30
CA SER A 541 34.70 15.98 -22.27
C SER A 541 35.41 15.56 -20.98
N LEU A 542 35.84 14.29 -20.88
CA LEU A 542 36.38 13.73 -19.63
C LEU A 542 37.74 14.36 -19.28
N GLN A 543 37.80 15.03 -18.14
CA GLN A 543 38.99 15.75 -17.65
C GLN A 543 39.70 15.00 -16.53
N LYS A 544 38.94 14.34 -15.64
CA LYS A 544 39.46 13.66 -14.46
C LYS A 544 38.96 12.23 -14.38
N LEU A 545 39.88 11.29 -14.17
CA LEU A 545 39.58 9.86 -13.98
C LEU A 545 40.22 9.37 -12.69
N GLU A 546 39.42 8.77 -11.80
CA GLU A 546 39.88 8.16 -10.56
C GLU A 546 39.62 6.65 -10.61
N LEU A 547 40.66 5.85 -10.42
CA LEU A 547 40.60 4.38 -10.40
C LEU A 547 41.05 3.89 -9.03
N HIS A 548 40.13 3.28 -8.28
CA HIS A 548 40.34 2.74 -6.95
C HIS A 548 40.13 1.23 -6.98
N GLU A 549 41.08 0.45 -6.46
CA GLU A 549 41.00 -1.02 -6.33
C GLU A 549 40.45 -1.72 -7.59
N SER A 550 40.87 -1.30 -8.78
CA SER A 550 40.27 -1.72 -10.06
C SER A 550 41.32 -2.21 -11.07
N ASP A 551 40.89 -3.09 -11.99
CA ASP A 551 41.74 -3.60 -13.07
C ASP A 551 42.12 -2.48 -14.05
N MET A 552 43.40 -2.38 -14.41
CA MET A 552 43.87 -1.31 -15.28
C MET A 552 43.45 -1.56 -16.75
N PRO A 553 42.70 -0.64 -17.38
CA PRO A 553 42.20 -0.85 -18.73
C PRO A 553 43.19 -0.42 -19.81
N ARG A 554 43.28 -1.20 -20.91
CA ARG A 554 44.14 -0.88 -22.07
C ARG A 554 43.70 0.37 -22.84
N TRP A 555 42.44 0.78 -22.70
CA TRP A 555 41.90 1.96 -23.37
C TRP A 555 42.32 3.28 -22.71
N LEU A 556 42.90 3.25 -21.51
CA LEU A 556 43.35 4.45 -20.79
C LEU A 556 44.23 5.34 -21.68
N CYS A 557 45.09 4.72 -22.48
CA CYS A 557 46.00 5.43 -23.38
C CYS A 557 45.31 6.30 -24.42
N LYS A 558 44.08 5.95 -24.82
CA LYS A 558 43.36 6.56 -25.95
C LYS A 558 42.47 7.75 -25.56
N LEU A 559 42.33 8.10 -24.28
CA LEU A 559 41.40 9.14 -23.80
C LEU A 559 41.95 10.57 -23.97
N SER A 560 42.03 11.12 -25.18
CA SER A 560 42.76 12.36 -25.50
C SER A 560 42.45 13.60 -24.63
N SER A 561 41.26 13.71 -24.04
CA SER A 561 40.83 14.88 -23.26
C SER A 561 41.26 14.90 -21.78
N LEU A 562 41.81 13.79 -21.28
CA LEU A 562 42.13 13.62 -19.86
C LEU A 562 43.28 14.53 -19.39
N ARG A 563 43.07 15.23 -18.27
CA ARG A 563 44.01 16.16 -17.62
C ARG A 563 44.49 15.68 -16.26
N GLU A 564 43.67 14.92 -15.54
CA GLU A 564 43.97 14.42 -14.20
C GLU A 564 43.68 12.91 -14.14
N LEU A 565 44.65 12.14 -13.64
CA LEU A 565 44.52 10.70 -13.42
C LEU A 565 44.92 10.34 -12.00
N HIS A 566 43.99 9.76 -11.24
CA HIS A 566 44.25 9.24 -9.90
C HIS A 566 44.18 7.71 -9.92
N ILE A 567 45.24 7.06 -9.45
CA ILE A 567 45.32 5.60 -9.31
C ILE A 567 45.54 5.29 -7.84
N ILE A 568 44.57 4.65 -7.20
CA ILE A 568 44.59 4.38 -5.76
C ILE A 568 44.43 2.89 -5.53
N LYS A 569 45.31 2.27 -4.74
CA LYS A 569 45.28 0.84 -4.39
C LYS A 569 45.11 -0.10 -5.59
N SER A 570 45.64 0.29 -6.75
CA SER A 570 45.48 -0.43 -8.03
C SER A 570 46.85 -0.74 -8.63
N LYS A 571 46.96 -1.76 -9.50
CA LYS A 571 48.22 -2.04 -10.20
C LYS A 571 48.41 -1.05 -11.36
N PRO A 572 49.51 -0.26 -11.42
CA PRO A 572 49.74 0.68 -12.51
C PRO A 572 49.94 -0.06 -13.86
N PRO A 573 49.63 0.57 -15.01
CA PRO A 573 49.81 -0.06 -16.31
C PRO A 573 51.30 -0.21 -16.64
N LEU A 574 51.66 -1.34 -17.27
CA LEU A 574 53.03 -1.61 -17.78
C LEU A 574 53.57 -0.50 -18.72
N ASN A 575 52.68 0.25 -19.38
CA ASN A 575 53.00 1.33 -20.32
C ASN A 575 52.60 2.72 -19.79
N LEU A 576 52.51 2.92 -18.46
CA LEU A 576 52.16 4.23 -17.88
C LEU A 576 53.10 5.34 -18.35
N SER A 577 54.37 5.00 -18.56
CA SER A 577 55.39 5.89 -19.11
C SER A 577 55.06 6.41 -20.50
N GLN A 578 54.70 5.53 -21.43
CA GLN A 578 54.29 5.90 -22.79
C GLN A 578 53.03 6.76 -22.77
N PHE A 579 52.07 6.43 -21.90
CA PHE A 579 50.84 7.22 -21.74
C PHE A 579 51.11 8.67 -21.30
N VAL A 580 52.03 8.84 -20.35
CA VAL A 580 52.43 10.18 -19.87
C VAL A 580 53.25 10.91 -20.93
N TYR A 581 54.13 10.22 -21.65
CA TYR A 581 54.95 10.79 -22.72
C TYR A 581 54.09 11.33 -23.89
N ASP A 582 53.08 10.58 -24.31
CA ASP A 582 52.18 10.97 -25.41
C ASP A 582 51.29 12.19 -25.09
N ARG A 583 51.30 12.69 -23.85
CA ARG A 583 50.43 13.78 -23.37
C ARG A 583 51.22 14.95 -22.85
N HIS A 584 51.07 16.09 -23.49
CA HIS A 584 51.64 17.33 -22.97
C HIS A 584 50.70 17.89 -21.90
N GLN A 585 51.10 17.80 -20.62
CA GLN A 585 50.41 18.34 -19.43
C GLN A 585 49.30 17.46 -18.83
N ILE A 586 49.68 16.42 -18.08
CA ILE A 586 48.78 15.60 -17.25
C ILE A 586 49.18 15.67 -15.76
N ALA A 587 48.23 15.76 -14.84
CA ALA A 587 48.47 15.61 -13.40
C ALA A 587 48.21 14.15 -12.99
N LEU A 588 49.13 13.57 -12.22
CA LEU A 588 49.10 12.16 -11.85
C LEU A 588 49.21 11.99 -10.34
N ARG A 589 48.22 11.33 -9.74
CA ARG A 589 48.25 10.93 -8.32
C ARG A 589 48.28 9.41 -8.23
N ILE A 590 49.24 8.86 -7.50
CA ILE A 590 49.36 7.42 -7.25
C ILE A 590 49.42 7.19 -5.74
N GLU A 591 48.47 6.42 -5.21
CA GLU A 591 48.33 6.21 -3.77
C GLU A 591 48.21 4.71 -3.43
N ASP A 592 48.99 4.21 -2.47
CA ASP A 592 48.95 2.83 -1.95
C ASP A 592 49.01 1.72 -3.02
N CYS A 593 49.74 1.95 -4.11
CA CYS A 593 49.85 1.00 -5.21
C CYS A 593 51.08 0.08 -5.03
N GLN A 594 50.89 -1.23 -4.92
CA GLN A 594 52.00 -2.17 -4.73
C GLN A 594 52.86 -2.30 -6.00
N GLY A 595 54.17 -2.05 -5.88
CA GLY A 595 55.17 -2.34 -6.92
C GLY A 595 55.52 -1.20 -7.88
N THR A 596 54.98 0.01 -7.67
CA THR A 596 55.04 1.14 -8.61
C THR A 596 56.47 1.62 -8.94
N LEU A 597 57.43 1.54 -8.00
CA LEU A 597 58.80 2.05 -8.19
C LEU A 597 59.82 1.03 -8.73
N LYS A 598 59.48 -0.26 -8.84
CA LYS A 598 60.38 -1.26 -9.45
C LYS A 598 60.26 -1.36 -10.98
N GLN A 599 59.21 -0.77 -11.57
CA GLN A 599 58.90 -0.90 -13.00
C GLN A 599 59.02 0.42 -13.80
N VAL A 600 59.34 1.55 -13.17
CA VAL A 600 59.58 2.81 -13.89
C VAL A 600 61.10 2.99 -14.02
N PRO A 601 61.72 2.76 -15.20
CA PRO A 601 63.15 2.92 -15.36
C PRO A 601 63.57 4.35 -15.04
N SER A 602 64.71 4.54 -14.38
CA SER A 602 65.26 5.85 -13.99
C SER A 602 65.43 6.83 -15.16
N VAL A 603 65.57 6.33 -16.39
CA VAL A 603 65.64 7.12 -17.63
C VAL A 603 64.27 7.67 -18.05
N VAL A 604 63.20 6.95 -17.72
CA VAL A 604 61.82 7.28 -18.09
C VAL A 604 61.22 8.33 -17.15
N ILE A 605 61.67 8.40 -15.90
CA ILE A 605 61.27 9.44 -14.94
C ILE A 605 61.70 10.83 -15.43
N LEU A 606 62.90 10.96 -16.00
CA LEU A 606 63.45 12.24 -16.46
C LEU A 606 62.71 12.81 -17.70
N ASP A 607 62.28 11.97 -18.63
CA ASP A 607 61.47 12.39 -19.78
C ASP A 607 59.98 12.58 -19.43
N MET A 608 59.44 11.80 -18.48
CA MET A 608 58.09 11.98 -17.95
C MET A 608 57.91 13.33 -17.23
N ILE A 609 58.93 13.82 -16.50
CA ILE A 609 58.86 15.08 -15.74
C ILE A 609 58.54 16.29 -16.63
N ARG A 610 58.93 16.29 -17.91
CA ARG A 610 58.67 17.42 -18.83
C ARG A 610 57.20 17.59 -19.21
N HIS A 611 56.40 16.54 -19.03
CA HIS A 611 55.03 16.45 -19.50
C HIS A 611 54.01 16.37 -18.36
N ILE A 612 54.46 16.22 -17.11
CA ILE A 612 53.61 16.19 -15.92
C ILE A 612 53.47 17.59 -15.31
N THR A 613 52.25 18.01 -15.02
CA THR A 613 51.97 19.29 -14.35
C THR A 613 52.01 19.20 -12.83
N SER A 614 51.71 18.04 -12.26
CA SER A 614 51.76 17.77 -10.82
C SER A 614 51.85 16.25 -10.57
N VAL A 615 52.70 15.82 -9.63
CA VAL A 615 52.81 14.42 -9.17
C VAL A 615 52.64 14.37 -7.66
N GLU A 616 51.74 13.51 -7.19
CA GLU A 616 51.59 13.19 -5.77
C GLU A 616 51.66 11.67 -5.58
N ILE A 617 52.62 11.19 -4.79
CA ILE A 617 52.81 9.75 -4.47
C ILE A 617 52.70 9.59 -2.95
N ILE A 618 51.72 8.81 -2.49
CA ILE A 618 51.41 8.62 -1.06
C ILE A 618 51.33 7.12 -0.76
N GLY A 619 52.10 6.63 0.22
CA GLY A 619 52.11 5.23 0.65
C GLY A 619 52.78 4.30 -0.38
N VAL A 620 53.97 3.78 -0.04
CA VAL A 620 54.75 2.83 -0.86
C VAL A 620 54.77 1.46 -0.21
#